data_AF-A0AAU6UE01-F1
#
_entry.id   AF-A0AAU6UE01-F1
#
_cell.length_a   1.000
_cell.length_b   1.000
_cell.length_c   1.000
_cell.angle_alpha   90.00
_cell.angle_beta   90.00
_cell.angle_gamma   90.00
#
_symmetry.space_group_name_H-M   'P 1'
#
loop_
_entity.id
_entity.type
_entity.pdbx_description
1 polymer ?
#
loop_
_entity_poly.entity_id
_entity_poly.type
_entity_poly.pdbx_seq_one_letter_code
_entity_poly.pdbx_strand_id
1 'polypeptide(L)'
;MKKRYLLLLPVIITLTVTIIFHLIFSISKQPQLLTLGQDTLGRDLVCYQNPDAEPIDNDGQLTVLVWNIYKQNRDNWASELTRYSEHAQLLLLQEANMTAELRQWISQQAWDGAYVDAFRVFGASSGVLNLSYRMPRLACAYTQLEPWLRLPKSGIFAHYALSDGQTLAVVNLHAVNFTYGQKAYREQLESLLSALRKHNGPMIVAGDFNSWNQQRARFLKSALLSLQMKEVEFTPDQRLRFMTGLPLDHVFYKGLTLEQAQAPESDASDHNPMLVSFRL
;
A
#
# COMPACT_ATOMS: atom_id res chain seq x y z
N MET A 1 10.05 36.61 41.22
CA MET A 1 8.96 36.57 40.21
C MET A 1 9.34 35.95 38.85
N LYS A 2 10.63 35.74 38.50
CA LYS A 2 11.02 35.22 37.16
C LYS A 2 11.05 33.68 36.98
N LYS A 3 11.08 32.88 38.06
CA LYS A 3 11.19 31.41 37.99
C LYS A 3 9.90 30.67 37.59
N ARG A 4 8.70 31.24 37.85
CA ARG A 4 7.41 30.62 37.49
C ARG A 4 7.17 30.59 35.97
N TYR A 5 7.61 31.61 35.25
CA TYR A 5 7.49 31.66 33.78
C TYR A 5 8.41 30.68 33.07
N LEU A 6 9.58 30.37 33.65
CA LEU A 6 10.53 29.39 33.10
C LEU A 6 9.97 27.94 33.11
N LEU A 7 9.12 27.62 34.09
CA LEU A 7 8.45 26.31 34.19
C LEU A 7 7.20 26.22 33.31
N LEU A 8 6.55 27.34 33.00
CA LEU A 8 5.37 27.39 32.14
C LEU A 8 5.71 27.39 30.65
N LEU A 9 6.88 27.90 30.27
CA LEU A 9 7.35 27.92 28.87
C LEU A 9 7.33 26.54 28.18
N PRO A 10 7.88 25.44 28.74
CA PRO A 10 7.84 24.13 28.08
C PRO A 10 6.42 23.58 27.96
N VAL A 11 5.53 23.89 28.91
CA VAL A 11 4.11 23.50 28.86
C VAL A 11 3.40 24.25 27.74
N ILE A 12 3.64 25.55 27.61
CA ILE A 12 3.06 26.36 26.53
C ILE A 12 3.58 25.90 25.16
N ILE A 13 4.88 25.63 25.03
CA ILE A 13 5.48 25.11 23.79
C ILE A 13 4.85 23.76 23.44
N THR A 14 4.76 22.82 24.39
CA THR A 14 4.14 21.52 24.12
C THR A 14 2.66 21.64 23.75
N LEU A 15 1.89 22.49 24.44
CA LEU A 15 0.48 22.75 24.09
C LEU A 15 0.35 23.36 22.69
N THR A 16 1.20 24.33 22.36
CA THR A 16 1.18 25.02 21.07
C THR A 16 1.55 24.05 19.94
N VAL A 17 2.58 23.23 20.14
CA VAL A 17 2.97 22.18 19.18
C VAL A 17 1.85 21.15 19.01
N THR A 18 1.18 20.72 20.08
CA THR A 18 0.05 19.78 19.96
C THR A 18 -1.15 20.40 19.26
N ILE A 19 -1.48 21.67 19.55
CA ILE A 19 -2.56 22.38 18.87
C ILE A 19 -2.24 22.55 17.38
N ILE A 20 -1.03 23.03 17.04
CA ILE A 20 -0.59 23.17 15.64
C ILE A 20 -0.62 21.81 14.92
N PHE A 21 -0.16 20.75 15.58
CA PHE A 21 -0.23 19.40 15.03
C PHE A 21 -1.68 18.98 14.74
N HIS A 22 -2.61 19.18 15.68
CA HIS A 22 -4.02 18.84 15.47
C HIS A 22 -4.75 19.75 14.46
N LEU A 23 -4.25 20.96 14.22
CA LEU A 23 -4.78 21.86 13.19
C LEU A 23 -4.29 21.48 11.78
N ILE A 24 -3.05 21.00 11.66
CA ILE A 24 -2.43 20.65 10.38
C ILE A 24 -2.74 19.20 9.97
N PHE A 25 -2.72 18.29 10.94
CA PHE A 25 -2.92 16.86 10.74
C PHE A 25 -4.27 16.43 11.30
N SER A 26 -5.12 15.89 10.44
CA SER A 26 -6.32 15.17 10.88
C SER A 26 -6.08 13.67 10.71
N ILE A 27 -6.15 12.94 11.82
CA ILE A 27 -6.04 11.48 11.84
C ILE A 27 -7.46 10.93 11.90
N SER A 28 -7.85 10.15 10.89
CA SER A 28 -9.12 9.43 10.94
C SER A 28 -9.07 8.41 12.08
N LYS A 29 -10.11 8.38 12.92
CA LYS A 29 -10.21 7.42 14.03
C LYS A 29 -10.51 6.00 13.56
N GLN A 30 -10.97 5.83 12.31
CA GLN A 30 -11.30 4.54 11.71
C GLN A 30 -10.77 4.47 10.27
N PRO A 31 -10.32 3.30 9.80
CA PRO A 31 -9.95 3.11 8.41
C PRO A 31 -11.16 3.41 7.51
N GLN A 32 -10.96 4.29 6.53
CA GLN A 32 -11.96 4.58 5.49
C GLN A 32 -11.46 4.01 4.17
N LEU A 33 -12.29 3.18 3.55
CA LEU A 33 -12.14 2.69 2.20
C LEU A 33 -12.97 3.58 1.27
N LEU A 34 -12.33 4.10 0.22
CA LEU A 34 -13.00 4.81 -0.86
C LEU A 34 -12.92 3.96 -2.12
N THR A 35 -14.06 3.70 -2.75
CA THR A 35 -14.10 3.01 -4.05
C THR A 35 -14.13 4.02 -5.19
N LEU A 36 -13.41 3.70 -6.26
CA LEU A 36 -13.36 4.47 -7.50
C LEU A 36 -14.18 3.69 -8.54
N GLY A 37 -15.12 4.35 -9.24
CA GLY A 37 -15.82 3.75 -10.38
C GLY A 37 -17.34 3.66 -10.30
N GLN A 38 -17.93 3.37 -9.14
CA GLN A 38 -19.40 3.20 -9.05
C GLN A 38 -20.09 3.66 -7.75
N ASP A 39 -19.37 3.94 -6.66
CA ASP A 39 -20.03 4.38 -5.43
C ASP A 39 -19.72 5.85 -5.10
N THR A 40 -20.43 6.75 -5.78
CA THR A 40 -20.45 8.19 -5.48
C THR A 40 -21.15 8.51 -4.15
N LEU A 41 -21.54 7.52 -3.34
CA LEU A 41 -22.25 7.79 -2.07
C LEU A 41 -21.32 8.23 -0.94
N GLY A 42 -20.00 8.22 -1.12
CA GLY A 42 -19.04 8.80 -0.17
C GLY A 42 -19.19 8.26 1.25
N ARG A 43 -19.62 6.99 1.38
CA ARG A 43 -19.85 6.35 2.68
C ARG A 43 -18.53 5.86 3.25
N ASP A 44 -18.38 6.03 4.56
CA ASP A 44 -17.29 5.42 5.32
C ASP A 44 -17.47 3.90 5.33
N LEU A 45 -16.83 3.21 4.39
CA LEU A 45 -16.81 1.76 4.32
C LEU A 45 -15.50 1.25 4.91
N VAL A 46 -15.58 0.19 5.72
CA VAL A 46 -14.38 -0.57 6.12
C VAL A 46 -14.09 -1.65 5.07
N CYS A 47 -15.14 -2.15 4.41
CA CYS A 47 -15.05 -3.16 3.35
C CYS A 47 -16.07 -2.91 2.24
N TYR A 48 -15.64 -3.12 1.00
CA TYR A 48 -16.42 -3.20 -0.22
C TYR A 48 -16.67 -4.66 -0.62
N GLN A 49 -17.81 -4.93 -1.26
CA GLN A 49 -18.16 -6.24 -1.80
C GLN A 49 -18.84 -6.10 -3.17
N ASN A 50 -18.48 -6.99 -4.09
CA ASN A 50 -19.07 -7.14 -5.42
C ASN A 50 -19.20 -8.64 -5.76
N PRO A 51 -20.39 -9.24 -5.60
CA PRO A 51 -20.56 -10.67 -5.89
C PRO A 51 -20.31 -11.01 -7.38
N ASP A 52 -20.55 -10.05 -8.27
CA ASP A 52 -20.55 -10.21 -9.73
C ASP A 52 -19.25 -9.72 -10.39
N ALA A 53 -18.13 -9.71 -9.64
CA ALA A 53 -16.85 -9.27 -10.18
C ALA A 53 -16.37 -10.18 -11.33
N GLU A 54 -15.96 -9.55 -12.43
CA GLU A 54 -15.33 -10.24 -13.55
C GLU A 54 -13.87 -10.60 -13.24
N PRO A 55 -13.29 -11.60 -13.93
CA PRO A 55 -11.87 -11.93 -13.83
C PRO A 55 -10.95 -10.74 -14.09
N ILE A 56 -9.89 -10.60 -13.28
CA ILE A 56 -8.90 -9.52 -13.44
C ILE A 56 -7.78 -9.87 -14.45
N ASP A 57 -7.49 -11.16 -14.61
CA ASP A 57 -6.47 -11.63 -15.54
C ASP A 57 -6.96 -11.66 -16.98
N ASN A 58 -6.02 -11.63 -17.93
CA ASN A 58 -6.29 -11.77 -19.35
C ASN A 58 -5.98 -13.21 -19.78
N ASP A 59 -7.01 -14.06 -19.78
CA ASP A 59 -6.92 -15.48 -20.15
C ASP A 59 -5.75 -16.23 -19.48
N GLY A 60 -5.62 -16.04 -18.17
CA GLY A 60 -4.62 -16.68 -17.33
C GLY A 60 -3.33 -15.88 -17.16
N GLN A 61 -3.17 -14.73 -17.83
CA GLN A 61 -2.04 -13.83 -17.67
C GLN A 61 -2.38 -12.66 -16.75
N LEU A 62 -1.54 -12.41 -15.76
CA LEU A 62 -1.71 -11.33 -14.78
C LEU A 62 -0.41 -10.54 -14.61
N THR A 63 -0.42 -9.28 -15.05
CA THR A 63 0.65 -8.32 -14.85
C THR A 63 0.27 -7.34 -13.74
N VAL A 64 1.16 -7.21 -12.76
CA VAL A 64 1.00 -6.39 -11.57
C VAL A 64 2.11 -5.35 -11.51
N LEU A 65 1.74 -4.08 -11.39
CA LEU A 65 2.65 -2.99 -11.06
C LEU A 65 2.55 -2.72 -9.56
N VAL A 66 3.68 -2.75 -8.85
CA VAL A 66 3.75 -2.38 -7.43
C VAL A 66 4.70 -1.20 -7.29
N TRP A 67 4.23 -0.09 -6.72
CA TRP A 67 5.05 1.12 -6.65
C TRP A 67 4.64 2.07 -5.53
N ASN A 68 5.60 2.41 -4.67
CA ASN A 68 5.49 3.61 -3.85
C ASN A 68 5.74 4.83 -4.76
N ILE A 69 4.71 5.64 -4.97
CA ILE A 69 4.72 6.76 -5.93
C ILE A 69 4.99 8.11 -5.24
N TYR A 70 5.61 8.09 -4.06
CA TYR A 70 6.16 9.24 -3.35
C TYR A 70 5.25 10.47 -3.31
N LYS A 71 3.96 10.28 -3.01
CA LYS A 71 2.98 11.38 -2.92
C LYS A 71 2.86 12.20 -4.21
N GLN A 72 3.31 11.64 -5.33
CA GLN A 72 3.35 12.27 -6.65
C GLN A 72 4.21 13.54 -6.64
N ASN A 73 5.27 13.56 -5.82
CA ASN A 73 6.14 14.72 -5.62
C ASN A 73 7.13 14.98 -6.78
N ARG A 74 7.13 14.18 -7.84
CA ARG A 74 8.03 14.31 -9.01
C ARG A 74 7.24 14.70 -10.24
N ASP A 75 7.67 15.72 -10.99
CA ASP A 75 6.89 16.27 -12.10
C ASP A 75 6.53 15.25 -13.20
N ASN A 76 7.34 14.21 -13.39
CA ASN A 76 7.15 13.15 -14.38
C ASN A 76 6.37 11.92 -13.85
N TRP A 77 5.79 11.98 -12.65
CA TRP A 77 5.07 10.85 -12.05
C TRP A 77 3.97 10.29 -12.98
N ALA A 78 3.21 11.16 -13.64
CA ALA A 78 2.04 10.76 -14.43
C ALA A 78 2.44 10.05 -15.73
N SER A 79 3.45 10.57 -16.43
CA SER A 79 3.95 9.94 -17.67
C SER A 79 4.59 8.59 -17.38
N GLU A 80 5.35 8.49 -16.30
CA GLU A 80 6.01 7.23 -15.91
C GLU A 80 5.01 6.20 -15.39
N LEU A 81 4.01 6.63 -14.60
CA LEU A 81 2.93 5.74 -14.17
C LEU A 81 2.12 5.23 -15.36
N THR A 82 1.85 6.07 -16.36
CA THR A 82 1.21 5.64 -17.62
C THR A 82 2.07 4.61 -18.34
N ARG A 83 3.37 4.88 -18.52
CA ARG A 83 4.33 3.98 -19.19
C ARG A 83 4.42 2.62 -18.50
N TYR A 84 4.52 2.60 -17.18
CA TYR A 84 4.67 1.36 -16.42
C TYR A 84 3.36 0.58 -16.22
N SER A 85 2.21 1.23 -16.40
CA SER A 85 0.90 0.60 -16.24
C SER A 85 0.25 0.12 -17.55
N GLU A 86 0.85 0.43 -18.71
CA GLU A 86 0.29 0.16 -20.03
C GLU A 86 -0.24 -1.27 -20.24
N HIS A 87 0.44 -2.26 -19.67
CA HIS A 87 0.07 -3.68 -19.77
C HIS A 87 -0.33 -4.32 -18.45
N ALA A 88 -0.41 -3.54 -17.37
CA ALA A 88 -0.81 -4.05 -16.07
C ALA A 88 -2.33 -4.24 -16.01
N GLN A 89 -2.78 -5.28 -15.31
CA GLN A 89 -4.19 -5.44 -14.95
C GLN A 89 -4.47 -4.94 -13.53
N LEU A 90 -3.42 -4.89 -12.70
CA LEU A 90 -3.50 -4.53 -11.29
C LEU A 90 -2.33 -3.62 -10.91
N LEU A 91 -2.64 -2.46 -10.33
CA LEU A 91 -1.67 -1.54 -9.76
C LEU A 91 -1.82 -1.52 -8.25
N LEU A 92 -0.73 -1.74 -7.53
CA LEU A 92 -0.64 -1.70 -6.08
C LEU A 92 0.26 -0.53 -5.69
N LEU A 93 -0.34 0.62 -5.42
CA LEU A 93 0.36 1.88 -5.20
C LEU A 93 0.40 2.24 -3.72
N GLN A 94 1.56 2.74 -3.24
CA GLN A 94 1.75 3.26 -1.89
C GLN A 94 2.11 4.75 -1.95
N GLU A 95 1.85 5.47 -0.85
CA GLU A 95 1.96 6.93 -0.80
C GLU A 95 1.20 7.63 -1.93
N ALA A 96 0.04 7.10 -2.31
CA ALA A 96 -0.83 7.74 -3.28
C ALA A 96 -1.55 8.91 -2.61
N ASN A 97 -1.37 10.13 -3.13
CA ASN A 97 -2.17 11.27 -2.72
C ASN A 97 -3.37 11.43 -3.64
N MET A 98 -4.59 11.43 -3.09
CA MET A 98 -5.81 11.52 -3.90
C MET A 98 -6.10 12.97 -4.38
N THR A 99 -5.12 13.58 -5.05
CA THR A 99 -5.18 14.94 -5.64
C THR A 99 -6.12 15.01 -6.84
N ALA A 100 -6.38 16.22 -7.34
CA ALA A 100 -7.22 16.38 -8.53
C ALA A 100 -6.56 15.74 -9.77
N GLU A 101 -5.24 15.88 -9.89
CA GLU A 101 -4.43 15.36 -10.98
C GLU A 101 -4.42 13.82 -10.98
N LEU A 102 -4.26 13.18 -9.83
CA LEU A 102 -4.33 11.72 -9.75
C LEU A 102 -5.72 11.20 -10.09
N ARG A 103 -6.78 11.85 -9.59
CA ARG A 103 -8.17 11.48 -9.95
C ARG A 103 -8.43 11.63 -11.44
N GLN A 104 -7.92 12.69 -12.05
CA GLN A 104 -8.02 12.91 -13.48
C GLN A 104 -7.27 11.82 -14.25
N TRP A 105 -6.05 11.48 -13.82
CA TRP A 105 -5.28 10.39 -14.44
C TRP A 105 -6.01 9.04 -14.35
N ILE A 106 -6.53 8.69 -13.17
CA ILE A 106 -7.34 7.47 -12.95
C ILE A 106 -8.53 7.43 -13.90
N SER A 107 -9.29 8.53 -13.98
CA SER A 107 -10.47 8.63 -14.84
C SER A 107 -10.13 8.56 -16.32
N GLN A 108 -9.05 9.22 -16.76
CA GLN A 108 -8.63 9.24 -18.17
C GLN A 108 -8.16 7.87 -18.65
N GLN A 109 -7.57 7.08 -17.77
CA GLN A 109 -7.12 5.73 -18.06
C GLN A 109 -8.20 4.65 -17.80
N ALA A 110 -9.42 5.06 -17.42
CA ALA A 110 -10.53 4.17 -17.08
C ALA A 110 -10.17 3.14 -15.99
N TRP A 111 -9.36 3.55 -15.02
CA TRP A 111 -9.07 2.76 -13.84
C TRP A 111 -10.20 2.86 -12.82
N ASP A 112 -10.57 1.71 -12.26
CA ASP A 112 -11.40 1.62 -11.07
C ASP A 112 -10.60 1.01 -9.92
N GLY A 113 -11.12 1.05 -8.70
CA GLY A 113 -10.41 0.41 -7.60
C GLY A 113 -10.80 0.85 -6.21
N ALA A 114 -9.87 0.64 -5.28
CA ALA A 114 -10.07 0.87 -3.86
C ALA A 114 -8.88 1.63 -3.26
N TYR A 115 -9.19 2.66 -2.47
CA TYR A 115 -8.23 3.54 -1.83
C TYR A 115 -8.45 3.53 -0.32
N VAL A 116 -7.36 3.47 0.46
CA VAL A 116 -7.40 3.64 1.92
C VAL A 116 -6.60 4.86 2.29
N ASP A 117 -7.31 5.85 2.82
CA ASP A 117 -6.71 7.04 3.42
C ASP A 117 -5.92 6.62 4.66
N ALA A 118 -4.61 6.84 4.65
CA ALA A 118 -3.84 6.72 5.87
C ALA A 118 -4.07 7.98 6.70
N PHE A 119 -3.62 9.15 6.24
CA PHE A 119 -3.74 10.42 6.97
C PHE A 119 -3.89 11.61 6.03
N ARG A 120 -4.44 12.73 6.57
CA ARG A 120 -4.59 13.99 5.84
C ARG A 120 -3.72 15.11 6.42
N VAL A 121 -3.04 15.83 5.54
CA VAL A 121 -2.25 17.04 5.84
C VAL A 121 -2.71 18.14 4.89
N PHE A 122 -3.17 19.28 5.42
CA PHE A 122 -3.70 20.39 4.60
C PHE A 122 -4.77 19.95 3.56
N GLY A 123 -5.56 18.93 3.87
CA GLY A 123 -6.60 18.40 2.98
C GLY A 123 -6.14 17.32 1.99
N ALA A 124 -4.83 17.17 1.75
CA ALA A 124 -4.25 16.09 0.96
C ALA A 124 -4.12 14.82 1.81
N SER A 125 -4.77 13.74 1.38
CA SER A 125 -4.67 12.41 1.97
C SER A 125 -3.53 11.65 1.31
N SER A 126 -2.70 10.93 2.07
CA SER A 126 -1.76 9.94 1.53
C SER A 126 -2.14 8.54 1.98
N GLY A 127 -2.10 7.56 1.09
CA GLY A 127 -2.66 6.25 1.35
C GLY A 127 -2.12 5.13 0.49
N VAL A 128 -2.85 4.03 0.51
CA VAL A 128 -2.60 2.84 -0.31
C VAL A 128 -3.74 2.71 -1.29
N LEU A 129 -3.41 2.43 -2.55
CA LEU A 129 -4.35 2.43 -3.67
C LEU A 129 -4.19 1.15 -4.48
N ASN A 130 -5.29 0.43 -4.68
CA ASN A 130 -5.38 -0.63 -5.67
C ASN A 130 -6.16 -0.09 -6.86
N LEU A 131 -5.60 -0.16 -8.07
CA LEU A 131 -6.32 0.12 -9.32
C LEU A 131 -6.36 -1.11 -10.21
N SER A 132 -7.46 -1.30 -10.89
CA SER A 132 -7.72 -2.43 -11.79
C SER A 132 -8.82 -2.08 -12.77
N TYR A 133 -8.78 -2.63 -13.99
CA TYR A 133 -9.85 -2.47 -14.96
C TYR A 133 -11.13 -3.24 -14.61
N ARG A 134 -11.06 -4.12 -13.60
CA ARG A 134 -12.18 -4.90 -13.08
C ARG A 134 -12.20 -4.79 -11.56
N MET A 135 -13.33 -4.34 -11.01
CA MET A 135 -13.47 -4.17 -9.57
C MET A 135 -13.29 -5.50 -8.83
N PRO A 136 -12.66 -5.50 -7.64
CA PRO A 136 -12.50 -6.71 -6.85
C PRO A 136 -13.84 -7.26 -6.35
N ARG A 137 -13.89 -8.56 -6.06
CA ARG A 137 -15.02 -9.17 -5.33
C ARG A 137 -15.17 -8.62 -3.91
N LEU A 138 -14.05 -8.30 -3.29
CA LEU A 138 -13.99 -7.75 -1.95
C LEU A 138 -12.75 -6.88 -1.83
N ALA A 139 -12.86 -5.75 -1.15
CA ALA A 139 -11.70 -4.97 -0.71
C ALA A 139 -11.96 -4.46 0.71
N CYS A 140 -10.99 -4.62 1.61
CA CYS A 140 -11.09 -4.19 3.00
C CYS A 140 -9.89 -3.33 3.39
N ALA A 141 -10.17 -2.27 4.13
CA ALA A 141 -9.17 -1.36 4.67
C ALA A 141 -8.58 -1.90 5.98
N TYR A 142 -7.25 -1.84 6.10
CA TYR A 142 -6.51 -2.13 7.32
C TYR A 142 -5.64 -0.94 7.68
N THR A 143 -5.78 -0.38 8.88
CA THR A 143 -4.94 0.72 9.35
C THR A 143 -4.39 0.46 10.74
N GLN A 144 -3.12 0.83 10.98
CA GLN A 144 -2.48 0.79 12.29
C GLN A 144 -1.80 2.14 12.59
N LEU A 145 -1.88 2.62 13.83
CA LEU A 145 -1.20 3.85 14.26
C LEU A 145 0.27 3.58 14.64
N GLU A 146 1.18 4.45 14.21
CA GLU A 146 2.58 4.40 14.65
C GLU A 146 2.79 4.91 16.10
N PRO A 147 3.65 4.28 16.93
CA PRO A 147 3.81 4.66 18.33
C PRO A 147 4.41 6.06 18.58
N TRP A 148 5.35 6.51 17.73
CA TRP A 148 6.09 7.76 17.95
C TRP A 148 5.44 8.96 17.26
N LEU A 149 5.05 8.82 15.99
CA LEU A 149 4.43 9.90 15.20
C LEU A 149 2.89 9.87 15.22
N ARG A 150 2.26 8.77 15.68
CA ARG A 150 0.81 8.53 15.57
C ARG A 150 0.26 8.73 14.16
N LEU A 151 1.11 8.62 13.15
CA LEU A 151 0.69 8.62 11.76
C LEU A 151 0.14 7.22 11.44
N PRO A 152 -1.10 7.12 10.96
CA PRO A 152 -1.67 5.86 10.50
C PRO A 152 -0.93 5.36 9.25
N LYS A 153 -0.81 4.04 9.16
CA LYS A 153 -0.27 3.30 8.02
C LYS A 153 -1.34 2.35 7.52
N SER A 154 -1.45 2.21 6.21
CA SER A 154 -2.57 1.51 5.57
C SER A 154 -2.14 0.28 4.79
N GLY A 155 -3.10 -0.62 4.65
CA GLY A 155 -3.04 -1.72 3.70
C GLY A 155 -4.44 -2.04 3.19
N ILE A 156 -4.50 -2.66 2.03
CA ILE A 156 -5.71 -3.18 1.41
C ILE A 156 -5.58 -4.68 1.28
N PHE A 157 -6.55 -5.42 1.81
CA PHE A 157 -6.77 -6.81 1.46
C PHE A 157 -7.91 -6.88 0.46
N ALA A 158 -7.68 -7.53 -0.68
CA ALA A 158 -8.68 -7.66 -1.73
C ALA A 158 -8.76 -9.08 -2.28
N HIS A 159 -9.94 -9.44 -2.76
CA HIS A 159 -10.17 -10.66 -3.54
C HIS A 159 -10.53 -10.28 -4.97
N TYR A 160 -9.83 -10.86 -5.94
CA TYR A 160 -10.15 -10.73 -7.36
C TYR A 160 -10.57 -12.08 -7.93
N ALA A 161 -11.56 -12.08 -8.81
CA ALA A 161 -11.91 -13.27 -9.58
C ALA A 161 -10.79 -13.56 -10.60
N LEU A 162 -10.56 -14.85 -10.88
CA LEU A 162 -9.64 -15.31 -11.91
C LEU A 162 -10.40 -16.07 -13.00
N SER A 163 -9.85 -16.10 -14.21
CA SER A 163 -10.50 -16.71 -15.38
C SER A 163 -10.66 -18.23 -15.29
N ASP A 164 -9.84 -18.89 -14.46
CA ASP A 164 -9.94 -20.32 -14.12
C ASP A 164 -10.97 -20.64 -13.02
N GLY A 165 -11.71 -19.64 -12.55
CA GLY A 165 -12.72 -19.76 -11.50
C GLY A 165 -12.17 -19.69 -10.07
N GLN A 166 -10.84 -19.59 -9.89
CA GLN A 166 -10.24 -19.36 -8.57
C GLN A 166 -10.43 -17.91 -8.11
N THR A 167 -10.06 -17.65 -6.86
CA THR A 167 -10.03 -16.30 -6.30
C THR A 167 -8.60 -15.98 -5.88
N LEU A 168 -8.07 -14.85 -6.36
CA LEU A 168 -6.78 -14.32 -5.97
C LEU A 168 -6.93 -13.44 -4.74
N ALA A 169 -6.21 -13.74 -3.66
CA ALA A 169 -6.06 -12.82 -2.54
C ALA A 169 -4.87 -11.89 -2.75
N VAL A 170 -5.09 -10.58 -2.64
CA VAL A 170 -4.07 -9.55 -2.81
C VAL A 170 -3.97 -8.72 -1.54
N VAL A 171 -2.75 -8.55 -1.04
CA VAL A 171 -2.44 -7.56 -0.02
C VAL A 171 -1.52 -6.50 -0.62
N ASN A 172 -1.97 -5.25 -0.56
CA ASN A 172 -1.15 -4.07 -0.80
C ASN A 172 -0.86 -3.42 0.55
N LEU A 173 0.40 -3.30 0.93
CA LEU A 173 0.80 -2.81 2.25
C LEU A 173 1.79 -1.65 2.15
N HIS A 174 1.56 -0.63 2.97
CA HIS A 174 2.58 0.35 3.34
C HIS A 174 2.81 0.25 4.85
N ALA A 175 3.85 -0.48 5.27
CA ALA A 175 4.07 -0.82 6.66
C ALA A 175 4.64 0.36 7.47
N VAL A 176 4.53 0.24 8.81
CA VAL A 176 5.04 1.23 9.77
C VAL A 176 6.52 1.54 9.58
N ASN A 177 6.92 2.81 9.55
CA ASN A 177 8.30 3.19 9.27
C ASN A 177 9.17 3.14 10.54
N PHE A 178 8.81 3.91 11.58
CA PHE A 178 9.63 4.08 12.79
C PHE A 178 8.87 3.74 14.08
N THR A 179 9.00 2.49 14.54
CA THR A 179 8.46 2.07 15.84
C THR A 179 9.59 1.75 16.81
N TYR A 180 9.50 2.20 18.07
CA TYR A 180 10.41 1.75 19.12
C TYR A 180 10.16 0.26 19.38
N GLY A 181 11.10 -0.60 18.98
CA GLY A 181 10.93 -2.06 19.00
C GLY A 181 10.06 -2.59 17.85
N GLN A 182 9.84 -3.91 17.82
CA GLN A 182 9.18 -4.62 16.71
C GLN A 182 7.71 -4.94 16.92
N LYS A 183 7.16 -4.68 18.12
CA LYS A 183 5.82 -5.16 18.49
C LYS A 183 4.74 -4.68 17.52
N ALA A 184 4.68 -3.38 17.26
CA ALA A 184 3.69 -2.80 16.34
C ALA A 184 3.84 -3.32 14.90
N TYR A 185 5.07 -3.48 14.40
CA TYR A 185 5.32 -4.07 13.08
C TYR A 185 4.82 -5.52 13.00
N ARG A 186 5.09 -6.32 14.03
CA ARG A 186 4.65 -7.72 14.10
C ARG A 186 3.13 -7.83 14.22
N GLU A 187 2.51 -7.02 15.06
CA GLU A 187 1.05 -7.01 15.24
C GLU A 187 0.33 -6.61 13.95
N GLN A 188 0.83 -5.59 13.25
CA GLN A 188 0.29 -5.18 11.94
C GLN A 188 0.36 -6.33 10.94
N LEU A 189 1.52 -6.97 10.82
CA LEU A 189 1.70 -8.06 9.86
C LEU A 189 0.86 -9.29 10.25
N GLU A 190 0.80 -9.67 11.54
CA GLU A 190 0.00 -10.82 11.98
C GLU A 190 -1.50 -10.64 11.76
N SER A 191 -2.03 -9.41 11.88
CA SER A 191 -3.43 -9.13 11.54
C SER A 191 -3.73 -9.48 10.07
N LEU A 192 -2.87 -9.04 9.15
CA LEU A 192 -2.99 -9.34 7.72
C LEU A 192 -2.77 -10.83 7.42
N LEU A 193 -1.76 -11.44 8.03
CA LEU A 193 -1.47 -12.87 7.88
C LEU A 193 -2.64 -13.74 8.37
N SER A 194 -3.35 -13.33 9.42
CA SER A 194 -4.53 -14.06 9.91
C SER A 194 -5.67 -14.10 8.89
N ALA A 195 -5.83 -13.06 8.05
CA ALA A 195 -6.78 -13.04 6.95
C ALA A 195 -6.31 -13.98 5.82
N LEU A 196 -5.02 -13.90 5.45
CA LEU A 196 -4.42 -14.74 4.41
C LEU A 196 -4.48 -16.24 4.74
N ARG A 197 -4.31 -16.63 6.02
CA ARG A 197 -4.41 -18.04 6.46
C ARG A 197 -5.78 -18.67 6.20
N LYS A 198 -6.84 -17.87 6.05
CA LYS A 198 -8.20 -18.35 5.78
C LYS A 198 -8.49 -18.49 4.29
N HIS A 199 -7.64 -17.91 3.44
CA HIS A 199 -7.80 -17.97 2.00
C HIS A 199 -7.19 -19.26 1.43
N ASN A 200 -7.95 -19.93 0.57
CA ASN A 200 -7.49 -21.07 -0.19
C ASN A 200 -7.41 -20.66 -1.67
N GLY A 201 -6.22 -20.66 -2.24
CA GLY A 201 -6.00 -20.31 -3.64
C GLY A 201 -4.75 -19.44 -3.85
N PRO A 202 -4.62 -18.86 -5.05
CA PRO A 202 -3.55 -17.95 -5.39
C PRO A 202 -3.50 -16.73 -4.47
N MET A 203 -2.28 -16.25 -4.18
CA MET A 203 -2.06 -15.08 -3.32
C MET A 203 -0.94 -14.20 -3.86
N ILE A 204 -1.08 -12.88 -3.70
CA ILE A 204 -0.02 -11.87 -3.87
C ILE A 204 0.01 -10.99 -2.62
N VAL A 205 1.19 -10.78 -2.04
CA VAL A 205 1.40 -9.84 -0.93
C VAL A 205 2.54 -8.93 -1.33
N ALA A 206 2.27 -7.63 -1.45
CA ALA A 206 3.22 -6.69 -2.02
C ALA A 206 3.12 -5.28 -1.42
N GLY A 207 4.17 -4.48 -1.64
CA GLY A 207 4.23 -3.05 -1.30
C GLY A 207 5.52 -2.68 -0.57
N ASP A 208 5.49 -1.54 0.11
CA ASP A 208 6.59 -1.03 0.94
C ASP A 208 6.46 -1.57 2.37
N PHE A 209 7.31 -2.53 2.72
CA PHE A 209 7.30 -3.15 4.04
C PHE A 209 8.17 -2.41 5.06
N ASN A 210 8.86 -1.34 4.65
CA ASN A 210 9.83 -0.61 5.45
C ASN A 210 10.79 -1.58 6.18
N SER A 211 11.23 -2.65 5.51
CA SER A 211 12.01 -3.77 6.08
C SER A 211 13.50 -3.45 6.29
N TRP A 212 13.81 -2.19 6.63
CA TRP A 212 15.14 -1.56 6.65
C TRP A 212 16.18 -2.18 7.59
N ASN A 213 15.81 -3.14 8.45
CA ASN A 213 16.75 -3.89 9.28
C ASN A 213 16.52 -5.40 9.18
N GLN A 214 17.59 -6.15 9.49
CA GLN A 214 17.60 -7.61 9.39
C GLN A 214 16.51 -8.31 10.21
N GLN A 215 16.08 -7.72 11.33
CA GLN A 215 15.07 -8.37 12.17
C GLN A 215 13.68 -8.24 11.55
N ARG A 216 13.34 -7.07 11.00
CA ARG A 216 12.10 -6.85 10.23
C ARG A 216 12.07 -7.71 8.97
N ALA A 217 13.17 -7.71 8.20
CA ALA A 217 13.29 -8.52 6.99
C ALA A 217 13.15 -10.03 7.30
N ARG A 218 13.82 -10.54 8.34
CA ARG A 218 13.70 -11.93 8.77
C ARG A 218 12.28 -12.30 9.22
N PHE A 219 11.64 -11.43 10.02
CA PHE A 219 10.26 -11.68 10.46
C PHE A 219 9.30 -11.71 9.27
N LEU A 220 9.37 -10.73 8.37
CA LEU A 220 8.56 -10.68 7.14
C LEU A 220 8.71 -11.97 6.33
N LYS A 221 9.96 -12.33 6.01
CA LYS A 221 10.27 -13.51 5.21
C LYS A 221 9.80 -14.79 5.88
N SER A 222 10.08 -14.97 7.18
CA SER A 222 9.62 -16.13 7.94
C SER A 222 8.10 -16.25 7.96
N ALA A 223 7.40 -15.12 8.11
CA ALA A 223 5.96 -15.13 8.23
C ALA A 223 5.27 -15.48 6.90
N LEU A 224 5.74 -14.92 5.77
CA LEU A 224 5.18 -15.23 4.45
C LEU A 224 5.62 -16.63 3.95
N LEU A 225 6.83 -17.07 4.26
CA LEU A 225 7.25 -18.46 4.00
C LEU A 225 6.39 -19.47 4.77
N SER A 226 5.92 -19.14 5.99
CA SER A 226 5.01 -20.01 6.75
C SER A 226 3.65 -20.22 6.05
N LEU A 227 3.29 -19.31 5.12
CA LEU A 227 2.13 -19.44 4.25
C LEU A 227 2.44 -20.15 2.93
N GLN A 228 3.67 -20.66 2.75
CA GLN A 228 4.20 -21.25 1.52
C GLN A 228 4.32 -20.26 0.36
N MET A 229 4.44 -18.96 0.65
CA MET A 229 4.68 -17.95 -0.37
C MET A 229 6.15 -17.91 -0.76
N LYS A 230 6.41 -17.57 -2.02
CA LYS A 230 7.74 -17.33 -2.58
C LYS A 230 7.95 -15.82 -2.72
N GLU A 231 9.17 -15.35 -2.46
CA GLU A 231 9.57 -13.98 -2.78
C GLU A 231 9.91 -13.88 -4.27
N VAL A 232 9.50 -12.80 -4.93
CA VAL A 232 9.87 -12.51 -6.31
C VAL A 232 11.35 -12.09 -6.37
N GLU A 233 12.09 -12.67 -7.30
CA GLU A 233 13.44 -12.26 -7.65
C GLU A 233 13.38 -11.40 -8.91
N PHE A 234 14.00 -10.22 -8.88
CA PHE A 234 13.92 -9.23 -9.96
C PHE A 234 15.19 -9.24 -10.81
N THR A 235 15.05 -9.03 -12.12
CA THR A 235 16.19 -8.83 -13.03
C THR A 235 15.81 -7.86 -14.14
N PRO A 236 16.35 -6.62 -14.16
CA PRO A 236 17.23 -6.03 -13.14
C PRO A 236 16.53 -5.80 -11.79
N ASP A 237 17.31 -5.70 -10.71
CA ASP A 237 16.84 -5.36 -9.36
C ASP A 237 17.43 -4.02 -8.89
N GLN A 238 16.77 -2.91 -9.26
CA GLN A 238 17.12 -1.57 -8.81
C GLN A 238 16.24 -1.10 -7.64
N ARG A 239 15.58 -2.00 -6.90
CA ARG A 239 14.72 -1.58 -5.78
C ARG A 239 15.47 -0.67 -4.81
N LEU A 240 14.75 0.29 -4.21
CA LEU A 240 15.32 1.15 -3.18
C LEU A 240 15.87 0.29 -2.05
N ARG A 241 17.14 0.50 -1.73
CA ARG A 241 17.83 -0.15 -0.62
C ARG A 241 18.07 0.87 0.49
N PHE A 242 17.78 0.47 1.71
CA PHE A 242 18.15 1.25 2.87
C PHE A 242 19.67 1.26 3.05
N MET A 243 20.19 2.09 3.97
CA MET A 243 21.63 2.15 4.29
C MET A 243 22.24 0.80 4.71
N THR A 244 21.41 -0.16 5.13
CA THR A 244 21.79 -1.54 5.47
C THR A 244 21.93 -2.47 4.27
N GLY A 245 21.66 -1.98 3.05
CA GLY A 245 21.64 -2.76 1.81
C GLY A 245 20.37 -3.58 1.59
N LEU A 246 19.40 -3.54 2.51
CA LEU A 246 18.15 -4.29 2.43
C LEU A 246 17.11 -3.54 1.57
N PRO A 247 16.42 -4.23 0.65
CA PRO A 247 15.29 -3.64 -0.08
C PRO A 247 14.14 -3.37 0.88
N LEU A 248 13.35 -2.33 0.61
CA LEU A 248 12.15 -1.97 1.39
C LEU A 248 10.87 -2.55 0.78
N ASP A 249 10.84 -2.58 -0.55
CA ASP A 249 9.72 -3.05 -1.34
C ASP A 249 9.87 -4.52 -1.68
N HIS A 250 8.77 -5.26 -1.55
CA HIS A 250 8.75 -6.69 -1.84
C HIS A 250 7.47 -7.10 -2.57
N VAL A 251 7.57 -8.20 -3.30
CA VAL A 251 6.42 -8.95 -3.85
C VAL A 251 6.61 -10.40 -3.44
N PHE A 252 5.59 -10.97 -2.82
CA PHE A 252 5.49 -12.39 -2.49
C PHE A 252 4.27 -12.99 -3.18
N TYR A 253 4.38 -14.23 -3.63
CA TYR A 253 3.30 -14.90 -4.35
C TYR A 253 3.15 -16.37 -3.96
N LYS A 254 1.95 -16.93 -4.18
CA LYS A 254 1.63 -18.36 -4.01
C LYS A 254 0.59 -18.77 -5.05
N GLY A 255 0.67 -20.01 -5.53
CA GLY A 255 -0.35 -20.58 -6.43
C GLY A 255 -0.40 -19.90 -7.79
N LEU A 256 0.70 -19.27 -8.21
CA LEU A 256 0.90 -18.65 -9.52
C LEU A 256 2.27 -19.06 -10.03
N THR A 257 2.46 -19.03 -11.35
CA THR A 257 3.75 -19.19 -12.02
C THR A 257 4.31 -17.80 -12.32
N LEU A 258 5.49 -17.49 -11.79
CA LEU A 258 6.20 -16.24 -12.11
C LEU A 258 6.82 -16.36 -13.50
N GLU A 259 6.50 -15.44 -14.41
CA GLU A 259 7.03 -15.42 -15.77
C GLU A 259 8.14 -14.38 -15.94
N GLN A 260 7.90 -13.16 -15.45
CA GLN A 260 8.84 -12.06 -15.55
C GLN A 260 8.76 -11.18 -14.32
N ALA A 261 9.90 -10.67 -13.87
CA ALA A 261 9.98 -9.68 -12.81
C ALA A 261 11.16 -8.75 -13.02
N GLN A 262 10.90 -7.44 -13.01
CA GLN A 262 11.92 -6.41 -13.09
C GLN A 262 11.60 -5.25 -12.16
N ALA A 263 12.65 -4.67 -11.58
CA ALA A 263 12.58 -3.40 -10.89
C ALA A 263 13.54 -2.42 -11.59
N PRO A 264 13.08 -1.73 -12.65
CA PRO A 264 13.91 -0.79 -13.38
C PRO A 264 14.17 0.48 -12.57
N GLU A 265 15.20 1.23 -12.96
CA GLU A 265 15.45 2.55 -12.40
C GLU A 265 14.41 3.56 -12.92
N SER A 266 13.96 4.45 -12.05
CA SER A 266 13.02 5.53 -12.32
C SER A 266 13.34 6.71 -11.40
N ASP A 267 13.18 7.93 -11.92
CA ASP A 267 13.31 9.18 -11.15
C ASP A 267 11.94 9.80 -10.78
N ALA A 268 10.84 9.16 -11.22
CA ALA A 268 9.47 9.58 -10.95
C ALA A 268 8.99 9.29 -9.51
N SER A 269 9.82 8.64 -8.71
CA SER A 269 9.63 8.42 -7.28
C SER A 269 11.00 8.27 -6.60
N ASP A 270 11.07 8.34 -5.27
CA ASP A 270 12.25 7.91 -4.51
C ASP A 270 12.34 6.37 -4.39
N HIS A 271 11.29 5.65 -4.78
CA HIS A 271 11.28 4.20 -4.96
C HIS A 271 11.21 3.82 -6.44
N ASN A 272 11.81 2.68 -6.77
CA ASN A 272 11.73 2.11 -8.12
C ASN A 272 10.50 1.19 -8.26
N PRO A 273 9.80 1.21 -9.41
CA PRO A 273 8.63 0.36 -9.62
C PRO A 273 9.03 -1.12 -9.68
N MET A 274 8.13 -1.99 -9.24
CA MET A 274 8.26 -3.45 -9.40
C MET A 274 7.20 -3.93 -10.38
N LEU A 275 7.65 -4.41 -11.54
CA LEU A 275 6.80 -4.96 -12.60
C LEU A 275 6.88 -6.48 -12.53
N VAL A 276 5.74 -7.14 -12.36
CA VAL A 276 5.69 -8.60 -12.18
C VAL A 276 4.59 -9.20 -13.04
N SER A 277 4.93 -10.21 -13.82
CA SER A 277 3.99 -10.96 -14.65
C SER A 277 3.88 -12.40 -14.17
N PHE A 278 2.65 -12.86 -14.03
CA PHE A 278 2.27 -14.18 -13.58
C PHE A 278 1.40 -14.89 -14.61
N ARG A 279 1.46 -16.22 -14.57
CA ARG A 279 0.47 -17.13 -15.15
C ARG A 279 -0.23 -17.93 -14.07
N LEU A 280 -1.52 -18.21 -14.23
CA LEU A 280 -2.29 -19.11 -13.36
C LEU A 280 -1.71 -20.54 -13.36
#